data_AF-A0A316KL13-F1
#
_entry.id   AF-A0A316KL13-F1
#
_cell.length_a   1.000
_cell.length_b   1.000
_cell.length_c   1.000
_cell.angle_alpha   90.00
_cell.angle_beta   90.00
_cell.angle_gamma   90.00
#
_symmetry.space_group_name_H-M   'P 1'
#
loop_
_entity.id
_entity.type
_entity.pdbx_description
1 polymer ?
#
loop_
_entity_poly.entity_id
_entity_poly.type
_entity_poly.pdbx_seq_one_letter_code
_entity_poly.pdbx_strand_id
1 'polypeptide(L)'
;MVESFKPRSFLLSETAEVYLSLRKTDDTPPGLALQTFISLAGDREVSDYSREDAKLFVRHLIQKGNKTAAIRRRITSLSAILNYAYSDLEVDKRNPFLRLMIQGEGEDKHKRGVSTNGVSTNEQV
;
A
#
# COMPACT_ATOMS: atom_id res chain seq x y z
N MET A 1 -2.26 -35.34 -9.30
CA MET A 1 -2.41 -33.92 -8.92
C MET A 1 -1.09 -33.47 -8.35
N VAL A 2 -0.29 -32.77 -9.15
CA VAL A 2 0.82 -31.95 -8.64
C VAL A 2 0.43 -30.57 -9.13
N GLU A 3 -0.03 -29.72 -8.23
CA GLU A 3 -0.31 -28.33 -8.53
C GLU A 3 0.94 -27.72 -9.16
N SER A 4 0.76 -27.14 -10.35
CA SER A 4 1.80 -26.63 -11.21
C SER A 4 2.80 -25.80 -10.43
N PHE A 5 4.03 -26.27 -10.31
CA PHE A 5 5.14 -25.49 -9.79
C PHE A 5 5.41 -24.38 -10.81
N LYS A 6 4.75 -23.22 -10.65
CA LYS A 6 5.07 -22.04 -11.46
C LYS A 6 6.50 -21.61 -11.12
N PRO A 7 7.35 -21.32 -12.11
CA PRO A 7 8.67 -20.77 -11.85
C PRO A 7 8.54 -19.49 -11.01
N ARG A 8 9.55 -19.24 -10.17
CA ARG A 8 9.66 -18.01 -9.37
C ARG A 8 9.45 -16.81 -10.28
N SER A 9 8.35 -16.10 -10.09
CA SER A 9 8.05 -14.88 -10.86
C SER A 9 8.90 -13.74 -10.34
N PHE A 10 9.48 -12.98 -11.27
CA PHE A 10 10.19 -11.75 -10.94
C PHE A 10 9.30 -10.51 -11.02
N LEU A 11 8.19 -10.57 -11.78
CA LEU A 11 7.32 -9.42 -12.02
C LEU A 11 6.50 -9.05 -10.79
N LEU A 12 6.33 -7.75 -10.57
CA LEU A 12 5.59 -7.23 -9.43
C LEU A 12 4.12 -7.65 -9.44
N SER A 13 3.44 -7.62 -10.59
CA SER A 13 2.03 -8.01 -10.71
C SER A 13 1.79 -9.45 -10.27
N GLU A 14 2.61 -10.37 -10.77
CA GLU A 14 2.53 -11.80 -10.50
C GLU A 14 2.88 -12.12 -9.03
N THR A 15 3.97 -11.58 -8.49
CA THR A 15 4.32 -11.81 -7.07
C THR A 15 3.30 -11.19 -6.13
N ALA A 16 2.70 -10.05 -6.50
CA ALA A 16 1.62 -9.46 -5.73
C ALA A 16 0.35 -10.32 -5.75
N GLU A 17 0.00 -10.95 -6.87
CA GLU A 17 -1.13 -11.88 -6.94
C GLU A 17 -0.94 -13.05 -5.97
N VAL A 18 0.26 -13.64 -5.95
CA VAL A 18 0.60 -14.71 -5.00
C VAL A 18 0.46 -14.21 -3.56
N TYR A 19 1.10 -13.08 -3.23
CA TYR A 19 1.03 -12.50 -1.90
C TYR A 19 -0.41 -12.23 -1.44
N LEU A 20 -1.25 -11.68 -2.33
CA LEU A 20 -2.65 -11.38 -2.03
C LEU A 20 -3.50 -12.65 -1.88
N SER A 21 -3.22 -13.70 -2.65
CA SER A 21 -3.90 -14.99 -2.51
C SER A 21 -3.64 -15.64 -1.14
N LEU A 22 -2.44 -15.44 -0.58
CA LEU A 22 -2.01 -15.95 0.72
C LEU A 22 -2.60 -15.12 1.87
N ARG A 23 -2.68 -13.79 1.70
CA ARG A 23 -3.30 -12.86 2.65
C ARG A 23 -4.82 -12.82 2.48
N LYS A 24 -5.50 -13.93 2.74
CA LYS A 24 -6.96 -13.90 2.88
C LYS A 24 -7.31 -13.00 4.08
N THR A 25 -7.99 -11.88 3.78
CA THR A 25 -8.79 -11.04 4.70
C THR A 25 -8.16 -9.76 5.29
N ASP A 26 -8.91 -8.67 5.10
CA ASP A 26 -9.04 -7.40 5.84
C ASP A 26 -7.79 -6.60 6.24
N ASP A 27 -7.37 -5.66 5.38
CA ASP A 27 -7.49 -4.21 5.65
C ASP A 27 -6.76 -3.41 4.54
N THR A 28 -7.48 -2.52 3.88
CA THR A 28 -7.03 -1.67 2.73
C THR A 28 -6.89 -2.46 1.42
N PRO A 29 -7.57 -2.10 0.30
CA PRO A 29 -7.41 -2.80 -0.97
C PRO A 29 -5.98 -2.58 -1.50
N PRO A 30 -5.05 -3.54 -1.33
CA PRO A 30 -3.66 -3.37 -1.73
C PRO A 30 -3.58 -3.29 -3.27
N GLY A 31 -4.56 -3.89 -3.96
CA GLY A 31 -4.71 -3.87 -5.41
C GLY A 31 -4.77 -2.46 -5.99
N LEU A 32 -5.45 -1.51 -5.34
CA LEU A 32 -5.50 -0.14 -5.87
C LEU A 32 -4.15 0.58 -5.75
N ALA A 33 -3.42 0.34 -4.66
CA ALA A 33 -2.07 0.87 -4.48
C ALA A 33 -1.11 0.27 -5.52
N LEU A 34 -1.19 -1.04 -5.73
CA LEU A 34 -0.42 -1.79 -6.71
C LEU A 34 -0.69 -1.32 -8.14
N GLN A 35 -1.94 -1.29 -8.57
CA GLN A 35 -2.32 -0.82 -9.90
C GLN A 35 -1.84 0.61 -10.14
N THR A 36 -2.01 1.50 -9.17
CA THR A 36 -1.52 2.88 -9.27
C THR A 36 0.00 2.90 -9.43
N PHE A 37 0.73 2.10 -8.65
CA PHE A 37 2.19 2.03 -8.74
C PHE A 37 2.66 1.47 -10.09
N ILE A 38 2.09 0.37 -10.55
CA ILE A 38 2.38 -0.22 -11.87
C ILE A 38 2.09 0.78 -12.99
N SER A 39 0.99 1.55 -12.90
CA SER A 39 0.68 2.56 -13.92
C SER A 39 1.72 3.69 -14.00
N LEU A 40 2.48 3.93 -12.92
CA LEU A 40 3.50 4.99 -12.85
C LEU A 40 4.91 4.49 -13.15
N ALA A 41 5.29 3.34 -12.59
CA ALA A 41 6.64 2.79 -12.67
C ALA A 41 6.76 1.64 -13.69
N GLY A 42 5.65 1.19 -14.26
CA GLY A 42 5.58 -0.01 -15.10
C GLY A 42 5.50 -1.30 -14.29
N ASP A 43 5.07 -2.36 -14.94
CA ASP A 43 5.16 -3.72 -14.41
C ASP A 43 6.54 -4.28 -14.78
N ARG A 44 7.41 -4.43 -13.79
CA ARG A 44 8.83 -4.78 -13.93
C ARG A 44 9.21 -5.77 -12.85
N GLU A 45 10.44 -6.25 -12.94
CA GLU A 45 10.98 -7.09 -11.89
C GLU A 45 11.07 -6.34 -10.56
N VAL A 46 10.79 -7.04 -9.45
CA VAL A 46 10.84 -6.44 -8.11
C VAL A 46 12.24 -5.89 -7.76
N SER A 47 13.28 -6.47 -8.36
CA SER A 47 14.69 -6.08 -8.29
C SER A 47 14.99 -4.77 -9.01
N ASP A 48 14.17 -4.34 -9.97
CA ASP A 48 14.44 -3.15 -10.79
C ASP A 48 13.93 -1.86 -10.16
N TYR A 49 12.92 -1.94 -9.28
CA TYR A 49 12.36 -0.74 -8.67
C TYR A 49 13.37 -0.02 -7.78
N SER A 50 13.48 1.28 -8.01
CA SER A 50 14.40 2.17 -7.32
C SER A 50 13.69 3.01 -6.26
N ARG A 51 14.48 3.71 -5.44
CA ARG A 51 13.94 4.68 -4.49
C ARG A 51 13.26 5.87 -5.19
N GLU A 52 13.66 6.19 -6.42
CA GLU A 52 13.04 7.27 -7.20
C GLU A 52 11.63 6.89 -7.65
N ASP A 53 11.39 5.63 -8.02
CA ASP A 53 10.03 5.15 -8.35
C ASP A 53 9.09 5.28 -7.15
N ALA A 54 9.59 4.96 -5.96
CA ALA A 54 8.82 5.09 -4.74
C ALA A 54 8.56 6.57 -4.37
N LYS A 55 9.52 7.48 -4.62
CA LYS A 55 9.29 8.93 -4.48
C LYS A 55 8.28 9.46 -5.49
N LEU A 56 8.34 9.00 -6.74
CA LEU A 56 7.39 9.36 -7.80
C LEU A 56 5.97 8.98 -7.39
N PHE A 57 5.79 7.77 -6.85
CA PHE A 57 4.50 7.31 -6.33
C PHE A 57 3.95 8.21 -5.22
N VAL A 58 4.77 8.56 -4.23
CA VAL A 58 4.35 9.46 -3.14
C VAL A 58 3.97 10.84 -3.66
N ARG A 59 4.79 11.42 -4.55
CA ARG A 59 4.50 12.73 -5.16
C ARG A 59 3.20 12.71 -5.95
N HIS A 60 2.95 11.66 -6.73
CA HIS A 60 1.70 11.51 -7.47
C HIS A 60 0.48 11.49 -6.53
N LEU A 61 0.55 10.74 -5.42
CA LEU A 61 -0.55 10.67 -4.47
C LEU A 61 -0.82 12.01 -3.76
N ILE A 62 0.25 12.75 -3.41
CA ILE A 62 0.14 14.11 -2.85
C ILE A 62 -0.50 15.05 -3.85
N GLN A 63 -0.05 15.04 -5.12
CA GLN A 63 -0.62 15.88 -6.18
C GLN A 63 -2.10 15.57 -6.46
N LYS A 64 -2.51 14.31 -6.28
CA LYS A 64 -3.92 13.89 -6.34
C LYS A 64 -4.75 14.27 -5.11
N GLY A 65 -4.15 14.91 -4.10
CA GLY A 65 -4.85 15.34 -2.88
C GLY A 65 -5.16 14.21 -1.91
N ASN A 66 -4.42 13.09 -1.95
CA ASN A 66 -4.62 12.01 -0.98
C ASN A 66 -4.13 12.46 0.40
N LYS A 67 -4.95 12.21 1.43
CA LYS A 67 -4.54 12.44 2.83
C LYS A 67 -3.31 11.62 3.19
N THR A 68 -2.41 12.20 3.97
CA THR A 68 -1.14 11.57 4.36
C THR A 68 -1.29 10.20 5.02
N ALA A 69 -2.33 9.99 5.83
CA ALA A 69 -2.65 8.68 6.41
C ALA A 69 -3.01 7.61 5.35
N ALA A 70 -3.71 7.99 4.28
CA ALA A 70 -4.03 7.09 3.18
C ALA A 70 -2.78 6.75 2.35
N ILE A 71 -1.92 7.74 2.11
CA ILE A 71 -0.63 7.53 1.45
C ILE A 71 0.23 6.54 2.24
N ARG A 72 0.33 6.72 3.57
CA ARG A 72 1.07 5.79 4.44
C ARG A 72 0.54 4.36 4.37
N ARG A 73 -0.78 4.16 4.39
CA ARG A 73 -1.39 2.83 4.23
C ARG A 73 -0.98 2.17 2.90
N ARG A 74 -1.05 2.92 1.79
CA ARG A 74 -0.64 2.44 0.46
C ARG A 74 0.85 2.05 0.41
N ILE A 75 1.71 2.88 0.99
CA ILE A 75 3.16 2.59 1.12
C ILE A 75 3.39 1.32 1.93
N THR A 76 2.72 1.15 3.07
CA THR A 76 2.85 -0.05 3.91
C THR A 76 2.45 -1.31 3.14
N SER A 77 1.36 -1.26 2.38
CA SER A 77 0.93 -2.38 1.54
C SER A 77 1.97 -2.76 0.49
N LEU A 78 2.48 -1.80 -0.28
CA LEU A 78 3.51 -2.04 -1.31
C LEU A 78 4.83 -2.52 -0.69
N SER A 79 5.22 -1.95 0.45
CA SER A 79 6.40 -2.38 1.18
C SER A 79 6.30 -3.87 1.57
N ALA A 80 5.14 -4.31 2.04
CA ALA A 80 4.92 -5.71 2.40
C ALA A 80 5.00 -6.66 1.19
N ILE A 81 4.42 -6.27 0.04
CA ILE A 81 4.52 -7.03 -1.22
C ILE A 81 5.98 -7.18 -1.66
N LEU A 82 6.74 -6.08 -1.68
CA LEU A 82 8.15 -6.12 -2.09
C LEU A 82 9.03 -6.90 -1.11
N ASN A 83 8.78 -6.79 0.21
CA ASN A 83 9.53 -7.59 1.18
C ASN A 83 9.23 -9.08 1.04
N TYR A 84 7.98 -9.45 0.76
CA TYR A 84 7.64 -10.83 0.45
C TYR A 84 8.41 -11.31 -0.79
N ALA A 85 8.39 -10.52 -1.86
CA ALA A 85 9.11 -10.83 -3.10
C ALA A 85 10.62 -10.99 -2.88
N TYR A 86 11.24 -10.10 -2.11
CA TYR A 86 12.67 -10.18 -1.81
C TYR A 86 13.03 -11.41 -1.01
N SER A 87 12.20 -11.81 -0.05
CA SER A 87 12.40 -13.05 0.70
C SER A 87 12.21 -14.30 -0.17
N ASP A 88 11.18 -14.31 -1.02
CA ASP A 88 10.85 -15.47 -1.89
C ASP A 88 11.88 -15.67 -3.01
N LEU A 89 12.41 -14.57 -3.55
CA LEU A 89 13.39 -14.56 -4.63
C LEU A 89 14.85 -14.46 -4.14
N GLU A 90 15.07 -14.41 -2.83
CA GLU A 90 16.39 -14.25 -2.20
C GLU A 90 17.15 -13.00 -2.70
N VAL A 91 16.41 -11.91 -2.96
CA VAL A 91 16.99 -10.65 -3.43
C VAL A 91 17.58 -9.89 -2.25
N ASP A 92 18.91 -9.75 -2.21
CA ASP A 92 19.59 -8.88 -1.25
C ASP A 92 19.52 -7.40 -1.69
N LYS A 93 18.34 -6.80 -1.50
CA LYS A 93 18.09 -5.39 -1.82
C LYS A 93 17.25 -4.72 -0.75
N ARG A 94 17.54 -3.44 -0.51
CA ARG A 94 16.71 -2.60 0.35
C ARG A 94 15.41 -2.23 -0.33
N ASN A 95 14.29 -2.42 0.38
CA ASN A 95 12.98 -2.01 -0.08
C ASN A 95 12.93 -0.49 -0.39
N PRO A 96 12.51 -0.09 -1.60
CA PRO A 96 12.48 1.32 -2.01
C PRO A 96 11.50 2.17 -1.19
N PHE A 97 10.47 1.56 -0.60
CA PHE A 97 9.50 2.20 0.29
C PHE A 97 9.98 2.33 1.74
N LEU A 98 11.13 1.73 2.08
CA LEU A 98 11.65 1.75 3.45
C LEU A 98 11.93 3.20 3.90
N ARG A 99 11.35 3.55 5.06
CA ARG A 99 11.53 4.85 5.73
C ARG A 99 11.32 6.05 4.80
N LEU A 100 10.35 5.97 3.88
CA LEU A 100 9.95 7.12 3.08
C LEU A 100 9.27 8.19 3.96
N MET A 101 9.70 9.43 3.78
CA MET A 101 9.10 10.61 4.38
C MET A 101 7.96 11.10 3.50
N ILE A 102 6.84 11.47 4.13
CA ILE A 102 5.69 12.11 3.46
C ILE A 102 5.64 13.54 4.00
N GLN A 103 5.67 14.53 3.10
CA GLN A 103 5.56 15.93 3.49
C GLN A 103 4.18 16.20 4.11
N GLY A 104 4.16 16.93 5.24
CA GLY A 104 2.93 17.26 5.97
C GLY A 104 2.25 16.07 6.66
N GLU A 105 2.98 14.97 6.89
CA GLU A 105 2.40 13.79 7.50
C GLU A 105 1.81 14.06 8.89
N GLY A 106 0.51 13.85 9.01
CA GLY A 106 -0.21 14.06 10.26
C GLY A 106 -0.84 15.45 10.41
N GLU A 107 -0.52 16.41 9.55
CA GLU A 107 -1.14 17.75 9.55
C GLU A 107 -2.61 17.68 9.09
N ASP A 108 -2.96 16.72 8.22
CA ASP A 108 -4.33 16.51 7.75
C ASP A 108 -5.25 15.83 8.79
N LYS A 109 -4.73 15.48 9.97
CA LYS A 109 -5.50 14.77 11.01
C LYS A 109 -6.45 15.72 11.72
N HIS A 110 -7.67 15.85 11.19
CA HIS A 110 -8.77 16.41 11.97
C HIS A 110 -9.29 15.35 12.95
N LYS A 111 -9.33 15.69 14.26
CA LYS A 111 -10.01 14.86 15.27
C LYS A 111 -11.45 14.66 14.79
N ARG A 112 -11.84 13.42 14.49
CA ARG A 112 -13.25 13.07 14.31
C ARG A 112 -13.93 13.34 15.65
N GLY A 113 -14.71 14.41 15.73
CA GLY A 113 -15.59 14.65 16.86
C GLY A 113 -16.50 13.43 17.00
N VAL A 114 -16.55 12.86 18.20
CA VAL A 114 -17.56 11.86 18.53
C VAL A 114 -18.90 12.59 18.42
N SER A 115 -19.70 12.28 17.40
CA SER A 115 -21.11 12.70 17.40
C SER A 115 -21.82 11.94 18.51
N THR A 116 -21.85 12.53 19.71
CA THR A 116 -22.80 12.15 20.74
C THR A 116 -24.18 12.55 20.23
N ASN A 117 -24.94 11.59 19.69
CA ASN A 117 -26.38 11.77 19.51
C ASN A 117 -26.99 11.95 20.91
N GLY A 118 -27.16 13.21 21.31
CA GLY A 118 -27.96 13.56 22.47
C GLY A 118 -29.41 13.17 22.18
N VAL A 119 -29.88 12.10 22.81
CA VAL A 119 -31.30 11.77 22.85
C VAL A 119 -31.96 12.82 23.76
N SER A 120 -32.53 13.87 23.16
CA SER A 120 -33.51 14.71 23.83
C SER A 120 -34.86 13.99 23.77
N THR A 121 -35.31 13.43 24.88
CA THR A 121 -36.74 13.18 25.07
C THR A 121 -37.25 14.16 26.11
N ASN A 122 -38.11 15.02 25.61
CA ASN A 122 -38.70 16.18 26.27
C ASN A 122 -39.61 15.73 27.42
N GLU A 123 -39.42 16.37 28.57
CA GLU A 123 -40.33 16.39 29.70
C GLU A 123 -41.58 17.19 29.28
N GLN A 124 -42.77 16.57 29.33
CA GLN A 124 -44.03 17.31 29.39
C GLN A 124 -44.84 16.81 30.59
N VAL A 125 -45.03 17.76 31.50
CA VAL A 125 -46.02 17.81 32.58
C VAL A 125 -47.45 17.87 32.06
#